data_AF-A0A3M7C295-F1
#
_entry.id   AF-A0A3M7C295-F1
#
_cell.length_a   1.000
_cell.length_b   1.000
_cell.length_c   1.000
_cell.angle_alpha   90.00
_cell.angle_beta   90.00
_cell.angle_gamma   90.00
#
_symmetry.space_group_name_H-M   'P 1'
#
loop_
_entity.id
_entity.type
_entity.pdbx_description
1 polymer ?
#
loop_
_entity_poly.entity_id
_entity_poly.type
_entity_poly.pdbx_seq_one_letter_code
_entity_poly.pdbx_strand_id
1 'polypeptide(L)'
;MLWASPSPPIEHTINCILFVDGTRVNVADLIGNGSDGFVIRKGRHVLKIPKLYGYVQPDGTIEADSDNDFQAGRLETEKKVYESLHGAPGIAECVECTSNGILLKHYSNGTLSEYIARNPRPSMSWRWKWILQATKAIAGCHEREILVSDVALRNFLLADDFSLRLIDFSKSSLVPTAVDIEMVEVDGSTVKLDLLHLANVIHSIWVWRDFKVDCAMESEWPDLNRLPELQGFDGGYVVQEV
;
A
#
# COMPACT_ATOMS: atom_id res chain seq x y z
N MET A 1 -50.56 -4.06 -36.31
CA MET A 1 -50.01 -4.36 -34.98
C MET A 1 -48.51 -4.38 -35.14
N LEU A 2 -47.84 -3.26 -34.89
CA LEU A 2 -46.39 -3.12 -35.04
C LEU A 2 -45.76 -3.55 -33.72
N TRP A 3 -45.00 -4.65 -33.73
CA TRP A 3 -44.19 -5.07 -32.59
C TRP A 3 -42.97 -4.16 -32.54
N ALA A 4 -42.85 -3.36 -31.48
CA ALA A 4 -41.62 -2.65 -31.17
C ALA A 4 -40.58 -3.69 -30.74
N SER A 5 -39.43 -3.72 -31.44
CA SER A 5 -38.26 -4.47 -30.99
C SER A 5 -37.81 -3.93 -29.63
N PRO A 6 -37.37 -4.78 -28.68
CA PRO A 6 -36.79 -4.29 -27.44
C PRO A 6 -35.55 -3.46 -27.76
N SER A 7 -35.45 -2.30 -27.14
CA SER A 7 -34.23 -1.48 -27.17
C SER A 7 -33.04 -2.35 -26.74
N PRO A 8 -31.87 -2.22 -27.40
CA PRO A 8 -30.68 -2.91 -26.92
C PRO A 8 -30.42 -2.52 -25.46
N PRO A 9 -29.87 -3.42 -24.63
CA PRO A 9 -29.48 -3.05 -23.28
C PRO A 9 -28.53 -1.85 -23.38
N ILE A 10 -28.83 -0.79 -22.63
CA ILE A 10 -27.91 0.32 -22.47
C ILE A 10 -26.67 -0.30 -21.82
N GLU A 11 -25.58 -0.38 -22.57
CA GLU A 11 -24.29 -0.77 -22.03
C GLU A 11 -23.90 0.33 -21.04
N HIS A 12 -24.19 0.11 -19.77
CA HIS A 12 -23.78 0.96 -18.66
C HIS A 12 -22.24 0.88 -18.61
N THR A 13 -21.59 1.72 -19.42
CA THR A 13 -20.14 1.82 -19.44
C THR A 13 -19.76 2.80 -18.34
N ILE A 14 -19.06 2.31 -17.33
CA ILE A 14 -18.51 3.13 -16.24
C ILE A 14 -17.79 4.33 -16.87
N ASN A 15 -18.23 5.56 -16.54
CA ASN A 15 -17.70 6.77 -17.19
C ASN A 15 -17.25 7.86 -16.22
N CYS A 16 -17.41 7.66 -14.91
CA CYS A 16 -16.86 8.57 -13.91
C CYS A 16 -16.42 7.88 -12.62
N ILE A 17 -15.56 8.57 -11.88
CA ILE A 17 -15.08 8.19 -10.55
C ILE A 17 -15.83 9.04 -9.53
N LEU A 18 -16.23 8.41 -8.42
CA LEU A 18 -17.02 9.04 -7.37
C LEU A 18 -16.24 9.13 -6.05
N PHE A 19 -16.59 10.14 -5.26
CA PHE A 19 -16.38 10.16 -3.83
C PHE A 19 -17.45 9.32 -3.13
N VAL A 20 -17.25 9.03 -1.83
CA VAL A 20 -18.21 8.26 -1.02
C VAL A 20 -19.54 8.99 -0.87
N ASP A 21 -19.52 10.33 -0.86
CA ASP A 21 -20.73 11.16 -0.90
C ASP A 21 -21.48 11.19 -2.25
N GLY A 22 -21.02 10.43 -3.24
CA GLY A 22 -21.61 10.33 -4.57
C GLY A 22 -21.22 11.46 -5.52
N THR A 23 -20.44 12.45 -5.07
CA THR A 23 -19.98 13.52 -5.94
C THR A 23 -18.88 13.06 -6.88
N ARG A 24 -18.84 13.64 -8.09
CA ARG A 24 -17.86 13.27 -9.12
C ARG A 24 -16.47 13.80 -8.80
N VAL A 25 -15.46 12.93 -8.93
CA VAL A 25 -14.06 13.31 -8.89
C VAL A 25 -13.65 14.04 -10.16
N ASN A 26 -12.90 15.14 -10.01
CA ASN A 26 -12.23 15.79 -11.13
C ASN A 26 -11.02 14.95 -11.58
N VAL A 27 -11.08 14.42 -12.81
CA VAL A 27 -10.03 13.56 -13.37
C VAL A 27 -8.68 14.27 -13.48
N ALA A 28 -8.66 15.60 -13.61
CA ALA A 28 -7.41 16.38 -13.61
C ALA A 28 -6.64 16.29 -12.28
N ASP A 29 -7.33 15.99 -11.17
CA ASP A 29 -6.72 15.83 -9.86
C ASP A 29 -6.30 14.37 -9.59
N LEU A 30 -6.66 13.42 -10.45
CA LEU A 30 -6.29 12.01 -10.30
C LEU A 30 -4.80 11.80 -10.61
N ILE A 31 -4.04 11.38 -9.62
CA ILE A 31 -2.58 11.16 -9.74
C ILE A 31 -2.17 9.70 -9.56
N GLY A 32 -3.08 8.83 -9.12
CA GLY A 32 -2.81 7.42 -8.94
C GLY A 32 -4.06 6.55 -9.03
N ASN A 33 -3.91 5.36 -9.60
CA ASN A 33 -4.95 4.35 -9.74
C ASN A 33 -4.34 3.00 -9.32
N GLY A 34 -4.55 2.63 -8.06
CA GLY A 34 -4.08 1.36 -7.49
C GLY A 34 -5.15 0.28 -7.53
N SER A 35 -4.84 -0.94 -7.10
CA SER A 35 -5.84 -2.02 -6.97
C SER A 35 -6.97 -1.65 -6.00
N ASP A 36 -6.65 -0.91 -4.94
CA ASP A 36 -7.53 -0.74 -3.78
C ASP A 36 -8.01 0.70 -3.57
N GLY A 37 -7.68 1.62 -4.50
CA GLY A 37 -8.13 3.00 -4.40
C GLY A 37 -7.63 3.91 -5.51
N PHE A 38 -8.20 5.11 -5.54
CA PHE A 38 -7.70 6.24 -6.32
C PHE A 38 -6.93 7.20 -5.40
N VAL A 39 -5.92 7.86 -5.97
CA VAL A 39 -5.15 8.89 -5.27
C VAL A 39 -5.40 10.23 -5.95
N ILE A 40 -5.96 11.16 -5.21
CA ILE A 40 -6.38 12.49 -5.69
C ILE A 40 -5.47 13.57 -5.10
N ARG A 41 -4.97 14.47 -5.94
CA ARG A 41 -4.19 15.62 -5.50
C ARG A 41 -5.08 16.63 -4.78
N LYS A 42 -4.67 17.04 -3.57
CA LYS A 42 -5.36 18.09 -2.79
C LYS A 42 -4.35 19.12 -2.27
N GLY A 43 -4.00 20.09 -3.11
CA GLY A 43 -3.03 21.13 -2.74
C GLY A 43 -1.65 20.53 -2.46
N ARG A 44 -1.19 20.55 -1.21
CA ARG A 44 0.08 19.91 -0.76
C ARG A 44 -0.12 18.51 -0.18
N HIS A 45 -1.33 17.98 -0.24
CA HIS A 45 -1.70 16.66 0.27
C HIS A 45 -2.13 15.74 -0.88
N VAL A 46 -2.39 14.48 -0.53
CA VAL A 46 -3.04 13.49 -1.39
C VAL A 46 -4.18 12.86 -0.62
N LEU A 47 -5.30 12.64 -1.29
CA LEU A 47 -6.47 11.98 -0.73
C LEU A 47 -6.61 10.61 -1.40
N LYS A 48 -6.45 9.54 -0.61
CA LYS A 48 -6.76 8.18 -1.06
C LYS A 48 -8.24 7.91 -0.84
N ILE A 49 -8.95 7.53 -1.89
CA ILE A 49 -10.39 7.23 -1.89
C ILE A 49 -10.63 5.79 -2.38
N PRO A 50 -11.76 5.15 -2.04
CA PRO A 50 -12.07 3.82 -2.55
C PRO A 50 -12.36 3.88 -4.06
N LYS A 51 -12.29 2.74 -4.75
CA LYS A 51 -12.60 2.68 -6.18
C LYS A 51 -14.10 2.68 -6.41
N LEU A 52 -14.69 3.87 -6.34
CA LEU A 52 -16.10 4.06 -6.60
C LEU A 52 -16.33 4.59 -8.00
N TYR A 53 -17.27 3.97 -8.70
CA TYR A 53 -17.60 4.26 -10.08
C TYR A 53 -19.04 4.72 -10.23
N GLY A 54 -19.31 5.45 -11.30
CA GLY A 54 -20.67 5.86 -11.62
C GLY A 54 -20.91 6.06 -13.11
N TYR A 55 -22.20 6.23 -13.41
CA TYR A 55 -22.75 6.43 -14.74
C TYR A 55 -23.39 7.81 -14.81
N VAL A 56 -22.79 8.70 -15.60
CA VAL A 56 -23.43 9.97 -15.97
C VAL A 56 -24.53 9.66 -16.98
N GLN A 57 -25.78 9.87 -16.57
CA GLN A 57 -26.97 9.71 -17.39
C GLN A 57 -27.12 10.87 -18.40
N PRO A 58 -27.89 10.71 -19.49
CA PRO A 58 -28.10 11.77 -20.49
C PRO A 58 -28.69 13.06 -19.92
N ASP A 59 -29.42 12.98 -18.81
CA ASP A 59 -29.98 14.14 -18.09
C ASP A 59 -28.99 14.82 -17.13
N GLY A 60 -27.75 14.32 -17.06
CA GLY A 60 -26.68 14.82 -16.21
C GLY A 60 -26.68 14.28 -14.78
N THR A 61 -27.65 13.44 -14.41
CA THR A 61 -27.65 12.74 -13.11
C THR A 61 -26.56 11.67 -13.08
N ILE A 62 -26.12 11.31 -11.87
CA ILE A 62 -25.10 10.29 -11.66
C ILE A 62 -25.74 9.13 -10.91
N GLU A 63 -25.67 7.95 -11.51
CA GLU A 63 -26.03 6.70 -10.89
C GLU A 63 -24.76 5.99 -10.40
N ALA A 64 -24.73 5.59 -9.13
CA ALA A 64 -23.59 4.88 -8.55
C ALA A 64 -23.59 3.41 -9.01
N ASP A 65 -22.39 2.86 -9.22
CA ASP A 65 -22.23 1.44 -9.48
C ASP A 65 -22.65 0.58 -8.28
N SER A 66 -23.30 -0.57 -8.54
CA SER A 66 -23.83 -1.45 -7.49
C SER A 66 -22.73 -2.08 -6.62
N ASP A 67 -21.50 -2.20 -7.11
CA ASP A 67 -20.39 -2.80 -6.37
C ASP A 67 -19.69 -1.80 -5.42
N ASN A 68 -20.08 -0.53 -5.46
CA ASN A 68 -19.46 0.54 -4.67
C ASN A 68 -19.52 0.29 -3.15
N ASP A 69 -20.63 -0.26 -2.65
CA ASP A 69 -20.82 -0.51 -1.21
C ASP A 69 -19.78 -1.48 -0.65
N PHE A 70 -19.41 -2.50 -1.42
CA PHE A 70 -18.38 -3.47 -1.03
C PHE A 70 -16.99 -2.82 -0.97
N GLN A 71 -16.70 -1.89 -1.88
CA GLN A 71 -15.40 -1.21 -1.96
C GLN A 71 -15.19 -0.18 -0.86
N ALA A 72 -16.26 0.50 -0.43
CA ALA A 72 -16.19 1.50 0.63
C ALA A 72 -15.72 0.89 1.97
N GLY A 73 -16.14 -0.33 2.29
CA GLY A 73 -15.80 -1.00 3.55
C GLY A 73 -14.31 -1.28 3.75
N ARG A 74 -13.54 -1.50 2.67
CA ARG A 74 -12.10 -1.79 2.75
C ARG A 74 -11.28 -0.62 3.31
N LEU A 75 -11.70 0.60 3.00
CA LEU A 75 -10.98 1.80 3.41
C LEU A 75 -11.11 2.07 4.92
N GLU A 76 -12.16 1.56 5.57
CA GLU A 76 -12.38 1.73 7.01
C GLU A 76 -11.34 0.97 7.85
N THR A 77 -10.90 -0.21 7.41
CA THR A 77 -9.80 -0.92 8.06
C THR A 77 -8.51 -0.12 7.95
N GLU A 78 -8.20 0.41 6.76
CA GLU A 78 -7.00 1.22 6.55
C GLU A 78 -7.00 2.51 7.39
N LYS A 79 -8.16 3.17 7.53
CA LYS A 79 -8.33 4.33 8.43
C LYS A 79 -7.95 4.00 9.87
N LYS A 80 -8.46 2.89 10.40
CA LYS A 80 -8.15 2.42 11.77
C LYS A 80 -6.67 2.11 11.96
N VAL A 81 -6.01 1.57 10.93
CA VAL A 81 -4.56 1.32 10.95
C VAL A 81 -3.80 2.65 11.04
N TYR A 82 -4.14 3.66 10.24
CA TYR A 82 -3.52 4.99 10.35
C TYR A 82 -3.80 5.67 11.70
N GLU A 83 -4.99 5.48 12.27
CA GLU A 83 -5.33 5.99 13.61
C GLU A 83 -4.46 5.33 14.69
N SER A 84 -4.29 4.00 14.65
CA SER A 84 -3.42 3.26 15.57
C SER A 84 -1.94 3.64 15.43
N LEU A 85 -1.51 3.92 14.20
CA LEU A 85 -0.13 4.31 13.86
C LEU A 85 0.11 5.82 13.94
N HIS A 86 -0.83 6.61 14.45
CA HIS A 86 -0.68 8.07 14.48
C HIS A 86 0.59 8.48 15.25
N GLY A 87 1.46 9.24 14.58
CA GLY A 87 2.74 9.69 15.13
C GLY A 87 3.84 8.62 15.20
N ALA A 88 3.60 7.39 14.72
CA ALA A 88 4.62 6.35 14.68
C ALA A 88 5.74 6.71 13.68
N PRO A 89 7.02 6.50 14.05
CA PRO A 89 8.15 6.85 13.20
C PRO A 89 8.16 6.00 11.93
N GLY A 90 8.44 6.62 10.80
CA GLY A 90 8.56 5.92 9.53
C GLY A 90 7.22 5.61 8.85
N ILE A 91 6.08 6.02 9.42
CA ILE A 91 4.76 5.96 8.77
C ILE A 91 4.47 7.29 8.07
N ALA A 92 3.77 7.24 6.93
CA ALA A 92 3.29 8.44 6.27
C ALA A 92 2.33 9.23 7.17
N GLU A 93 2.46 10.56 7.11
CA GLU A 93 1.66 11.47 7.92
C GLU A 93 0.22 11.48 7.42
N CYS A 94 -0.68 10.88 8.21
CA CYS A 94 -2.12 11.02 8.04
C CYS A 94 -2.57 12.34 8.67
N VAL A 95 -3.06 13.24 7.83
CA VAL A 95 -3.57 14.56 8.23
C VAL A 95 -4.98 14.41 8.80
N GLU A 96 -5.83 13.66 8.10
CA GLU A 96 -7.20 13.38 8.52
C GLU A 96 -7.78 12.14 7.82
N CYS A 97 -8.60 11.38 8.54
CA CYS A 97 -9.51 10.41 7.97
C CYS A 97 -10.89 11.07 7.80
N THR A 98 -11.35 11.20 6.56
CA THR A 98 -12.64 11.80 6.20
C THR A 98 -13.65 10.72 5.83
N SER A 99 -14.93 11.08 5.62
CA SER A 99 -15.91 10.17 5.03
C SER A 99 -15.48 9.67 3.66
N ASN A 100 -14.89 10.55 2.84
CA ASN A 100 -14.50 10.27 1.46
C ASN A 100 -13.18 9.51 1.34
N GLY A 101 -12.31 9.55 2.36
CA GLY A 101 -11.05 8.82 2.33
C GLY A 101 -9.98 9.30 3.30
N ILE A 102 -8.73 8.95 3.04
CA ILE A 102 -7.59 9.19 3.92
C ILE A 102 -6.73 10.31 3.31
N LEU A 103 -6.64 11.45 3.99
CA LEU A 103 -5.81 12.57 3.58
C LEU A 103 -4.40 12.40 4.15
N LEU A 104 -3.43 12.21 3.26
CA LEU A 104 -2.02 12.02 3.60
C LEU A 104 -1.19 13.21 3.13
N LYS A 105 -0.06 13.44 3.81
CA LYS A 105 0.99 14.31 3.28
C LYS A 105 1.49 13.79 1.93
N HIS A 106 1.71 14.70 0.98
CA HIS A 106 2.36 14.38 -0.29
C HIS A 106 3.88 14.37 -0.16
N TYR A 107 4.52 13.33 -0.68
CA TYR A 107 5.97 13.17 -0.70
C TYR A 107 6.47 13.19 -2.15
N SER A 108 7.14 14.27 -2.55
CA SER A 108 7.49 14.53 -3.95
C SER A 108 8.66 13.73 -4.50
N ASN A 109 9.46 13.09 -3.63
CA ASN A 109 10.60 12.28 -4.06
C ASN A 109 10.20 10.89 -4.58
N GLY A 110 8.91 10.57 -4.54
CA GLY A 110 8.37 9.31 -5.05
C GLY A 110 8.69 8.11 -4.16
N THR A 111 8.49 6.93 -4.72
CA THR A 111 8.72 5.66 -4.04
C THR A 111 10.19 5.28 -4.04
N LEU A 112 10.59 4.45 -3.07
CA LEU A 112 11.93 3.89 -3.00
C LEU A 112 12.22 2.98 -4.21
N SER A 113 11.20 2.30 -4.76
CA SER A 113 11.30 1.53 -6.01
C SER A 113 11.71 2.41 -7.19
N GLU A 114 10.99 3.52 -7.42
CA GLU A 114 11.33 4.47 -8.47
C GLU A 114 12.70 5.12 -8.25
N TYR A 115 13.05 5.40 -7.00
CA TYR A 115 14.31 6.00 -6.64
C TYR A 115 15.49 5.06 -6.95
N ILE A 116 15.40 3.77 -6.58
CA ILE A 116 16.41 2.76 -6.91
C ILE A 116 16.57 2.62 -8.43
N ALA A 117 15.47 2.61 -9.18
CA ALA A 117 15.50 2.44 -10.63
C ALA A 117 16.17 3.61 -11.38
N ARG A 118 16.07 4.83 -10.85
CA ARG A 118 16.51 6.06 -11.55
C ARG A 118 17.86 6.59 -11.09
N ASN A 119 18.35 6.18 -9.92
CA ASN A 119 19.53 6.77 -9.30
C ASN A 119 20.68 5.77 -9.15
N PRO A 120 21.94 6.22 -9.22
CA PRO A 120 23.07 5.36 -8.92
C PRO A 120 23.06 4.91 -7.46
N ARG A 121 23.74 3.78 -7.18
CA ARG A 121 23.85 3.22 -5.83
C ARG A 121 24.47 4.25 -4.87
N PRO A 122 23.78 4.62 -3.78
CA PRO A 122 24.32 5.57 -2.84
C PRO A 122 25.32 4.91 -1.89
N SER A 123 25.96 5.75 -1.07
CA SER A 123 26.89 5.30 -0.02
C SER A 123 26.26 4.24 0.89
N MET A 124 27.11 3.40 1.48
CA MET A 124 26.68 2.37 2.44
C MET A 124 25.88 2.96 3.61
N SER A 125 26.28 4.13 4.12
CA SER A 125 25.60 4.80 5.24
C SER A 125 24.14 5.15 4.93
N TRP A 126 23.86 5.62 3.71
CA TRP A 126 22.48 5.90 3.27
C TRP A 126 21.65 4.62 3.15
N ARG A 127 22.22 3.55 2.60
CA ARG A 127 21.55 2.25 2.51
C ARG A 127 21.23 1.68 3.89
N TRP A 128 22.17 1.75 4.83
CA TRP A 128 21.92 1.36 6.23
C TRP A 128 20.84 2.18 6.90
N LYS A 129 20.81 3.50 6.66
CA LYS A 129 19.76 4.38 7.20
C LYS A 129 18.38 3.93 6.72
N TRP A 130 18.21 3.63 5.44
CA TRP A 130 16.94 3.16 4.90
C TRP A 130 16.56 1.77 5.38
N ILE A 131 17.51 0.83 5.45
CA ILE A 131 17.29 -0.51 6.03
C ILE A 131 16.76 -0.35 7.46
N LEU A 132 17.44 0.43 8.31
CA LEU A 132 17.03 0.64 9.68
C LEU A 132 15.66 1.31 9.80
N GLN A 133 15.35 2.27 8.91
CA GLN A 133 14.04 2.93 8.89
C GLN A 133 12.92 1.98 8.47
N ALA A 134 13.13 1.13 7.46
CA ALA A 134 12.17 0.12 7.04
C ALA A 134 11.92 -0.89 8.17
N THR A 135 12.98 -1.42 8.79
CA THR A 135 12.86 -2.35 9.92
C THR A 135 12.10 -1.72 11.09
N LYS A 136 12.40 -0.47 11.46
CA LYS A 136 11.70 0.22 12.55
C LYS A 136 10.23 0.49 12.25
N ALA A 137 9.89 0.81 11.00
CA ALA A 137 8.50 1.03 10.60
C ALA A 137 7.68 -0.26 10.74
N ILE A 138 8.19 -1.39 10.24
CA ILE A 138 7.53 -2.70 10.33
C ILE A 138 7.42 -3.17 11.79
N ALA A 139 8.51 -3.06 12.56
CA ALA A 139 8.47 -3.38 14.00
C ALA A 139 7.44 -2.53 14.74
N GLY A 140 7.35 -1.23 14.45
CA GLY A 140 6.36 -0.34 15.05
C GLY A 140 4.91 -0.68 14.70
N CYS A 141 4.67 -1.31 13.55
CA CYS A 141 3.37 -1.91 13.19
C CYS A 141 3.08 -3.16 14.03
N HIS A 142 4.02 -4.09 14.11
CA HIS A 142 3.86 -5.31 14.90
C HIS A 142 3.64 -5.02 16.40
N GLU A 143 4.35 -4.04 16.97
CA GLU A 143 4.15 -3.55 18.35
C GLU A 143 2.73 -3.00 18.62
N ARG A 144 2.00 -2.64 17.56
CA ARG A 144 0.63 -2.10 17.63
C ARG A 144 -0.41 -3.08 17.12
N GLU A 145 -0.09 -4.38 17.13
CA GLU A 145 -1.01 -5.45 16.74
C GLU A 145 -1.44 -5.30 15.25
N ILE A 146 -0.53 -4.87 14.37
CA ILE A 146 -0.83 -4.69 12.93
C ILE A 146 0.07 -5.59 12.10
N LEU A 147 -0.54 -6.48 11.32
CA LEU A 147 0.12 -7.20 10.22
C LEU A 147 0.06 -6.31 8.97
N VAL A 148 1.21 -6.04 8.34
CA VAL A 148 1.32 -5.09 7.22
C VAL A 148 0.87 -5.73 5.91
N SER A 149 1.23 -6.99 5.69
CA SER A 149 0.89 -7.88 4.58
C SER A 149 1.39 -7.49 3.20
N ASP A 150 1.60 -6.19 2.92
CA ASP A 150 2.11 -5.69 1.64
C ASP A 150 3.43 -4.91 1.80
N VAL A 151 4.43 -5.54 2.41
CA VAL A 151 5.77 -4.94 2.58
C VAL A 151 6.52 -4.95 1.24
N ALA A 152 6.63 -3.81 0.58
CA ALA A 152 7.31 -3.71 -0.72
C ALA A 152 7.93 -2.32 -0.94
N LEU A 153 8.96 -2.23 -1.80
CA LEU A 153 9.65 -0.96 -2.11
C LEU A 153 8.71 0.15 -2.60
N ARG A 154 7.65 -0.22 -3.33
CA ARG A 154 6.64 0.74 -3.83
C ARG A 154 5.84 1.40 -2.70
N ASN A 155 5.77 0.74 -1.53
CA ASN A 155 5.04 1.22 -0.37
C ASN A 155 5.92 2.03 0.60
N PHE A 156 7.18 2.31 0.26
CA PHE A 156 8.03 3.25 0.99
C PHE A 156 8.24 4.51 0.15
N LEU A 157 7.67 5.65 0.58
CA LEU A 157 7.95 6.96 0.00
C LEU A 157 9.17 7.62 0.63
N LEU A 158 9.81 8.52 -0.11
CA LEU A 158 10.90 9.35 0.37
C LEU A 158 10.38 10.74 0.78
N ALA A 159 10.61 11.11 2.04
CA ALA A 159 10.36 12.47 2.53
C ALA A 159 11.40 13.47 2.00
N ASP A 160 11.19 14.76 2.28
CA ASP A 160 12.07 15.85 1.82
C ASP A 160 13.52 15.67 2.31
N ASP A 161 13.70 15.07 3.49
CA ASP A 161 15.00 14.72 4.10
C ASP A 161 15.52 13.32 3.69
N PHE A 162 14.88 12.72 2.68
CA PHE A 162 15.10 11.36 2.21
C PHE A 162 14.87 10.28 3.29
N SER A 163 14.11 10.56 4.35
CA SER A 163 13.65 9.50 5.26
C SER A 163 12.51 8.69 4.66
N LEU A 164 12.43 7.40 4.99
CA LEU A 164 11.35 6.53 4.53
C LEU A 164 10.02 6.84 5.23
N ARG A 165 8.93 6.69 4.48
CA ARG A 165 7.55 6.78 4.93
C ARG A 165 6.75 5.62 4.33
N LEU A 166 6.42 4.64 5.17
CA LEU A 166 5.55 3.53 4.81
C LEU A 166 4.14 4.07 4.53
N ILE A 167 3.59 3.67 3.40
CA ILE A 167 2.23 3.96 2.94
C ILE A 167 1.48 2.66 2.68
N ASP A 168 0.19 2.80 2.40
CA ASP A 168 -0.70 1.78 1.85
C ASP A 168 -0.92 0.59 2.78
N PHE A 169 -1.90 0.73 3.68
CA PHE A 169 -2.31 -0.32 4.62
C PHE A 169 -3.62 -1.01 4.18
N SER A 170 -3.92 -0.99 2.89
CA SER A 170 -5.17 -1.57 2.34
C SER A 170 -5.29 -3.08 2.56
N LYS A 171 -4.15 -3.76 2.67
CA LYS A 171 -4.07 -5.21 2.92
C LYS A 171 -3.71 -5.55 4.36
N SER A 172 -3.54 -4.55 5.21
CA SER A 172 -3.12 -4.76 6.58
C SER A 172 -4.27 -5.21 7.46
N SER A 173 -3.94 -5.99 8.48
CA SER A 173 -4.91 -6.57 9.41
C SER A 173 -4.62 -6.12 10.83
N LEU A 174 -5.68 -5.73 11.55
CA LEU A 174 -5.63 -5.48 12.98
C LEU A 174 -5.78 -6.81 13.72
N VAL A 175 -4.80 -7.17 14.53
CA VAL A 175 -4.82 -8.35 15.38
C VAL A 175 -5.65 -8.06 16.64
N PRO A 176 -6.56 -8.96 17.04
CA PRO A 176 -7.27 -8.82 18.30
C PRO A 176 -6.31 -8.91 19.50
N THR A 177 -6.33 -7.91 20.39
CA THR A 177 -5.43 -7.75 21.56
C THR A 177 -5.39 -8.94 22.55
N ALA A 178 -6.27 -9.92 22.39
CA ALA A 178 -6.29 -11.13 23.22
C ALA A 178 -5.38 -12.25 22.69
N VAL A 179 -4.75 -12.05 21.53
CA VAL A 179 -3.96 -13.06 20.82
C VAL A 179 -2.55 -12.54 20.62
N ASP A 180 -1.57 -13.42 20.80
CA ASP A 180 -0.19 -13.12 20.47
C ASP A 180 -0.03 -12.96 18.95
N ILE A 181 0.37 -11.77 18.50
CA ILE A 181 0.60 -11.46 17.08
C ILE A 181 1.63 -12.39 16.43
N GLU A 182 2.59 -12.93 17.18
CA GLU A 182 3.60 -13.85 16.62
C GLU A 182 3.00 -15.21 16.22
N MET A 183 1.82 -15.54 16.76
CA MET A 183 1.17 -16.85 16.60
C MET A 183 -0.11 -16.80 15.77
N VAL A 184 -0.57 -15.61 15.39
CA VAL A 184 -1.83 -15.42 14.67
C VAL A 184 -1.64 -15.47 13.15
N GLU A 185 -2.61 -16.06 12.48
CA GLU A 185 -2.83 -15.90 11.05
C GLU A 185 -4.18 -15.17 10.84
N VAL A 186 -4.15 -14.05 10.12
CA VAL A 186 -5.36 -13.29 9.76
C VAL A 186 -5.43 -13.16 8.24
N ASP A 187 -6.41 -13.80 7.62
CA ASP A 187 -6.59 -13.81 6.16
C ASP A 187 -5.32 -14.21 5.39
N GLY A 188 -4.60 -15.22 5.89
CA GLY A 188 -3.34 -15.70 5.32
C GLY A 188 -2.13 -14.80 5.62
N SER A 189 -2.30 -13.71 6.36
CA SER A 189 -1.21 -12.82 6.79
C SER A 189 -0.62 -13.25 8.12
N THR A 190 0.71 -13.22 8.23
CA THR A 190 1.45 -13.54 9.46
C THR A 190 2.67 -12.62 9.61
N VAL A 191 3.21 -12.53 10.84
CA VAL A 191 4.47 -11.81 11.09
C VAL A 191 5.61 -12.38 10.24
N LYS A 192 5.65 -13.70 10.02
CA LYS A 192 6.72 -14.32 9.23
C LYS A 192 6.69 -13.87 7.77
N LEU A 193 5.51 -13.71 7.18
CA LEU A 193 5.37 -13.19 5.83
C LEU A 193 5.79 -11.72 5.74
N ASP A 194 5.44 -10.89 6.73
CA ASP A 194 5.92 -9.51 6.80
C ASP A 194 7.44 -9.45 6.88
N LEU A 195 8.07 -10.30 7.71
CA LEU A 195 9.51 -10.36 7.85
C LEU A 195 10.21 -10.87 6.58
N LEU A 196 9.62 -11.85 5.89
CA LEU A 196 10.13 -12.32 4.59
C LEU A 196 10.11 -11.18 3.56
N HIS A 197 9.00 -10.45 3.47
CA HIS A 197 8.87 -9.33 2.54
C HIS A 197 9.74 -8.12 2.95
N LEU A 198 9.95 -7.89 4.24
CA LEU A 198 10.95 -6.94 4.74
C LEU A 198 12.37 -7.37 4.32
N ALA A 199 12.71 -8.66 4.37
CA ALA A 199 13.99 -9.16 3.90
C ALA A 199 14.20 -8.86 2.40
N ASN A 200 13.16 -8.95 1.57
CA ASN A 200 13.21 -8.54 0.16
C ASN A 200 13.54 -7.04 0.02
N VAL A 201 12.92 -6.19 0.83
CA VAL A 201 13.20 -4.74 0.86
C VAL A 201 14.64 -4.46 1.29
N ILE A 202 15.11 -5.11 2.36
CA ILE A 202 16.49 -4.98 2.87
C ILE A 202 17.49 -5.39 1.80
N HIS A 203 17.30 -6.56 1.19
CA HIS A 203 18.16 -7.05 0.11
C HIS A 203 18.17 -6.07 -1.06
N SER A 204 17.00 -5.58 -1.48
CA SER A 204 16.89 -4.65 -2.60
C SER A 204 17.64 -3.34 -2.37
N ILE A 205 17.52 -2.76 -1.16
CA ILE A 205 18.28 -1.58 -0.76
C ILE A 205 19.77 -1.90 -0.75
N TRP A 206 20.14 -3.08 -0.21
CA TRP A 206 21.52 -3.50 -0.09
C TRP A 206 22.21 -3.58 -1.44
N VAL A 207 21.69 -4.37 -2.38
CA VAL A 207 22.28 -4.56 -3.71
C VAL A 207 21.98 -3.41 -4.66
N TRP A 208 21.04 -2.54 -4.28
CA TRP A 208 20.55 -1.41 -5.07
C TRP A 208 19.88 -1.84 -6.38
N ARG A 209 18.96 -2.79 -6.26
CA ARG A 209 18.17 -3.34 -7.38
C ARG A 209 16.88 -3.91 -6.81
N ASP A 210 15.78 -3.79 -7.54
CA ASP A 210 14.52 -4.42 -7.14
C ASP A 210 14.66 -5.95 -7.08
N PHE A 211 14.23 -6.53 -5.97
CA PHE A 211 14.25 -7.95 -5.70
C PHE A 211 12.98 -8.33 -4.93
N LYS A 212 12.33 -9.42 -5.38
CA LYS A 212 11.13 -9.95 -4.77
C LYS A 212 11.12 -11.46 -4.87
N VAL A 213 10.76 -12.11 -3.76
CA VAL A 213 10.30 -13.49 -3.77
C VAL A 213 8.77 -13.47 -3.77
N ASP A 214 8.16 -14.21 -4.68
CA ASP A 214 6.72 -14.44 -4.65
C ASP A 214 6.41 -15.51 -3.61
N CYS A 215 5.81 -15.10 -2.49
CA CYS A 215 5.34 -15.97 -1.42
C CYS A 215 4.06 -15.36 -0.86
N ALA A 216 2.89 -15.91 -1.23
CA ALA A 216 1.61 -15.36 -0.80
C ALA A 216 1.17 -15.92 0.56
N MET A 217 1.66 -17.10 0.93
CA MET A 217 1.26 -17.84 2.13
C MET A 217 2.43 -18.66 2.68
N GLU A 218 2.42 -18.98 3.97
CA GLU A 218 3.53 -19.74 4.60
C GLU A 218 3.75 -21.12 3.97
N SER A 219 2.72 -21.75 3.40
CA SER A 219 2.86 -23.03 2.69
C SER A 219 3.64 -22.93 1.36
N GLU A 220 3.82 -21.72 0.83
CA GLU A 220 4.59 -21.41 -0.38
C GLU A 220 6.01 -20.93 -0.04
N TRP A 221 6.47 -21.15 1.19
CA TRP A 221 7.75 -20.64 1.67
C TRP A 221 8.88 -20.94 0.67
N PRO A 222 9.69 -19.93 0.30
CA PRO A 222 10.72 -20.12 -0.71
C PRO A 222 11.77 -21.13 -0.25
N ASP A 223 12.20 -21.97 -1.17
CA ASP A 223 13.43 -22.74 -1.01
C ASP A 223 14.59 -21.76 -0.77
N LEU A 224 15.45 -22.07 0.21
CA LEU A 224 16.67 -21.32 0.52
C LEU A 224 17.55 -21.09 -0.72
N ASN A 225 17.53 -22.02 -1.68
CA ASN A 225 18.28 -21.91 -2.94
C ASN A 225 17.75 -20.79 -3.87
N ARG A 226 16.53 -20.31 -3.65
CA ARG A 226 15.94 -19.17 -4.38
C ARG A 226 16.22 -17.83 -3.70
N LEU A 227 16.70 -17.85 -2.47
CA LEU A 227 17.15 -16.64 -1.79
C LEU A 227 18.51 -16.23 -2.34
N PRO A 228 18.74 -14.92 -2.54
CA PRO A 228 19.99 -14.43 -3.08
C PRO A 228 21.13 -14.84 -2.14
N GLU A 229 22.18 -15.43 -2.71
CA GLU A 229 23.39 -15.68 -1.94
C GLU A 229 23.85 -14.36 -1.32
N LEU A 230 24.30 -14.39 -0.06
CA LEU A 230 24.79 -13.22 0.68
C LEU A 230 26.08 -12.62 0.07
N GLN A 231 26.45 -12.99 -1.17
CA GLN A 231 27.61 -12.47 -1.88
C GLN A 231 27.50 -10.95 -1.99
N GLY A 232 28.45 -10.25 -1.35
CA GLY A 232 28.48 -8.79 -1.26
C GLY A 232 27.83 -8.20 -0.01
N PHE A 233 27.38 -9.02 0.95
CA PHE A 233 27.06 -8.58 2.30
C PHE A 233 28.35 -8.59 3.14
N ASP A 234 28.90 -7.40 3.48
CA ASP A 234 29.96 -7.28 4.50
C ASP A 234 29.34 -7.70 5.85
N GLY A 235 29.47 -8.99 6.19
CA GLY A 235 28.79 -9.65 7.30
C GLY A 235 28.02 -10.93 6.91
N GLY A 236 28.00 -11.34 5.63
CA GLY A 236 27.30 -12.56 5.19
C GLY A 236 27.86 -13.83 5.84
N TYR A 237 29.13 -13.79 6.24
CA TYR A 237 29.80 -14.83 7.03
C TYR A 237 29.26 -14.97 8.47
N VAL A 238 28.55 -13.96 9.01
CA VAL A 238 27.94 -14.01 10.35
C VAL A 238 26.59 -14.71 10.33
N VAL A 239 25.90 -14.72 9.19
CA VAL A 239 24.55 -15.29 9.05
C VAL A 239 24.59 -16.77 8.62
N GLN A 240 25.71 -17.25 8.08
CA GLN A 240 25.87 -18.67 7.72
C GLN A 240 26.12 -19.61 8.91
N GLU A 241 26.36 -19.08 10.11
CA GLU A 241 26.51 -19.87 11.34
C GLU A 241 25.39 -19.57 12.34
N VAL A 242 24.17 -20.02 12.05
CA VAL A 242 23.13 -20.29 13.06
C VAL A 242 22.38 -21.56 12.69
#